data_AF-A0A0B1SPC8-F1
#
_entry.id   AF-A0A0B1SPC8-F1
#
_cell.length_a   1.000
_cell.length_b   1.000
_cell.length_c   1.000
_cell.angle_alpha   90.00
_cell.angle_beta   90.00
_cell.angle_gamma   90.00
#
_symmetry.space_group_name_H-M   'P 1'
#
loop_
_entity.id
_entity.type
_entity.pdbx_description
1 polymer ?
#
loop_
_entity_poly.entity_id
_entity_poly.type
_entity_poly.pdbx_seq_one_letter_code
_entity_poly.pdbx_strand_id
1 'polypeptide(L)'
;LAPLAENDNEDVFQTHSGTRSLAESSDVTPVPSSTVASDDPINSVVELSTSGNLLHLDVDARLPFGRFKAWLGRKLGMDTTQFVVIKHYREDDKGYECNNKDDESVRNALENVFKLGVKLRPPLKDDEKLIRVL
;
A
#
# COMPACT_ATOMS: atom_id res chain seq x y z
N LEU A 1 -46.72 56.03 -10.77
CA LEU A 1 -46.68 55.16 -11.95
C LEU A 1 -46.47 53.74 -11.48
N ALA A 2 -47.35 52.85 -11.93
CA ALA A 2 -47.53 51.47 -11.49
C ALA A 2 -46.52 50.49 -12.17
N PRO A 3 -46.47 49.20 -11.75
CA PRO A 3 -45.40 48.23 -12.01
C PRO A 3 -45.63 47.40 -13.28
N LEU A 4 -44.75 46.44 -13.60
CA LEU A 4 -45.08 45.11 -14.18
C LEU A 4 -43.82 44.23 -14.36
N ALA A 5 -43.92 42.99 -13.87
CA ALA A 5 -43.10 41.84 -14.26
C ALA A 5 -43.70 41.21 -15.54
N GLU A 6 -43.27 39.99 -15.90
CA GLU A 6 -43.70 39.12 -17.04
C GLU A 6 -42.76 39.24 -18.27
N ASN A 7 -42.23 38.21 -18.94
CA ASN A 7 -42.47 36.77 -19.05
C ASN A 7 -41.12 36.09 -19.44
N ASP A 8 -40.76 34.91 -18.94
CA ASP A 8 -41.27 33.56 -19.27
C ASP A 8 -40.82 33.03 -20.65
N ASN A 9 -40.05 31.94 -20.57
CA ASN A 9 -40.29 30.67 -21.25
C ASN A 9 -39.61 30.31 -22.61
N GLU A 10 -38.94 29.14 -22.56
CA GLU A 10 -38.75 28.03 -23.55
C GLU A 10 -37.80 28.26 -24.73
N ASP A 11 -36.64 27.60 -24.79
CA ASP A 11 -36.35 26.17 -25.02
C ASP A 11 -36.50 25.75 -26.49
N VAL A 12 -35.53 24.93 -26.92
CA VAL A 12 -35.69 23.84 -27.88
C VAL A 12 -35.57 24.07 -29.42
N PHE A 13 -34.60 23.31 -29.99
CA PHE A 13 -34.38 22.84 -31.39
C PHE A 13 -33.94 23.89 -32.45
N GLN A 14 -33.02 23.64 -33.41
CA GLN A 14 -32.62 22.40 -34.09
C GLN A 14 -31.29 22.62 -34.88
N THR A 15 -30.41 21.62 -34.81
CA THR A 15 -29.39 21.15 -35.79
C THR A 15 -29.15 21.91 -37.10
N HIS A 16 -27.87 22.17 -37.44
CA HIS A 16 -27.27 21.77 -38.74
C HIS A 16 -25.78 21.44 -38.61
N SER A 17 -25.41 20.28 -39.15
CA SER A 17 -24.06 19.77 -39.32
C SER A 17 -23.16 20.73 -40.09
N GLY A 18 -21.99 21.02 -39.51
CA GLY A 18 -20.90 21.70 -40.18
C GLY A 18 -19.58 21.13 -39.72
N THR A 19 -19.07 20.12 -40.42
CA THR A 19 -17.69 19.67 -40.32
C THR A 19 -16.77 20.84 -40.61
N ARG A 20 -16.05 21.34 -39.61
CA ARG A 20 -14.88 22.17 -39.85
C ARG A 20 -13.75 21.78 -38.91
N SER A 21 -12.87 20.97 -39.46
CA SER A 21 -11.54 20.69 -38.95
C SER A 21 -10.75 21.99 -38.93
N LEU A 22 -10.39 22.47 -37.75
CA LEU A 22 -9.36 23.48 -37.55
C LEU A 22 -8.50 23.01 -36.39
N ALA A 23 -7.32 22.52 -36.73
CA ALA A 23 -6.26 22.20 -35.80
C ALA A 23 -5.77 23.52 -35.19
N GLU A 24 -6.12 23.77 -33.94
CA GLU A 24 -5.44 24.76 -33.11
C GLU A 24 -4.47 24.01 -32.20
N SER A 25 -3.20 24.04 -32.61
CA SER A 25 -2.05 23.50 -31.90
C SER A 25 -1.90 24.23 -30.57
N SER A 26 -2.48 23.67 -29.51
CA SER A 26 -2.18 24.05 -28.13
C SER A 26 -1.09 23.13 -27.60
N ASP A 27 0.04 23.73 -27.25
CA ASP A 27 1.18 23.13 -26.56
C ASP A 27 0.72 22.63 -25.19
N VAL A 28 0.20 21.40 -25.16
CA VAL A 28 -0.03 20.64 -23.94
C VAL A 28 1.17 19.73 -23.80
N THR A 29 2.12 20.11 -22.95
CA THR A 29 3.14 19.19 -22.49
C THR A 29 2.40 18.04 -21.78
N PRO A 30 2.42 16.80 -22.29
CA PRO A 30 1.80 15.71 -21.57
C PRO A 30 2.59 15.50 -20.29
N VAL A 31 2.00 15.89 -19.15
CA VAL A 31 2.51 15.43 -17.86
C VAL A 31 2.43 13.91 -17.93
N PRO A 32 3.54 13.16 -17.78
CA PRO A 32 3.43 11.72 -17.69
C PRO A 32 2.51 11.46 -16.49
N SER A 33 1.30 10.98 -16.79
CA SER A 33 0.43 10.41 -15.78
C SER A 33 1.31 9.41 -15.07
N SER A 34 1.59 9.66 -13.79
CA SER A 34 2.40 8.78 -12.97
C SER A 34 1.82 7.40 -13.22
N THR A 35 2.58 6.57 -13.95
CA THR A 35 2.28 5.16 -14.15
C THR A 35 1.84 4.69 -12.79
N VAL A 36 0.60 4.20 -12.71
CA VAL A 36 0.07 3.52 -11.54
C VAL A 36 1.19 2.60 -11.13
N ALA A 37 1.92 2.98 -10.07
CA ALA A 37 3.17 2.33 -9.73
C ALA A 37 2.74 0.89 -9.57
N SER A 38 3.27 0.01 -10.43
CA SER A 38 3.00 -1.40 -10.36
C SER A 38 3.32 -1.77 -8.91
N ASP A 39 2.25 -1.96 -8.13
CA ASP A 39 2.27 -2.13 -6.68
C ASP A 39 2.71 -3.56 -6.38
N ASP A 40 3.79 -3.97 -7.06
CA ASP A 40 4.38 -5.27 -6.96
C ASP A 40 5.44 -5.20 -5.85
N PRO A 41 5.16 -5.76 -4.67
CA PRO A 41 6.07 -5.74 -3.54
C PRO A 41 7.45 -6.37 -3.84
N ILE A 42 7.61 -7.04 -5.00
CA ILE A 42 8.90 -7.58 -5.45
C ILE A 42 9.93 -6.47 -5.69
N ASN A 43 9.53 -5.30 -6.19
CA ASN A 43 10.48 -4.21 -6.46
C ASN A 43 10.79 -3.36 -5.21
N SER A 44 10.05 -3.54 -4.12
CA SER A 44 10.19 -2.75 -2.89
C SER A 44 11.06 -3.39 -1.82
N VAL A 45 11.49 -4.65 -2.04
CA VAL A 45 12.38 -5.38 -1.13
C VAL A 45 13.41 -6.14 -1.96
N VAL A 46 14.68 -5.80 -1.78
CA VAL A 46 15.81 -6.41 -2.49
C VAL A 46 16.67 -7.18 -1.49
N GLU A 47 16.97 -8.44 -1.79
CA GLU A 47 17.90 -9.25 -1.01
C GLU A 47 19.34 -8.91 -1.43
N LEU A 48 20.18 -8.51 -0.48
CA LEU A 48 21.56 -8.08 -0.75
C LEU A 48 22.54 -9.25 -0.68
N SER A 49 22.65 -9.86 0.51
CA SER A 49 23.51 -11.01 0.77
C SER A 49 22.96 -11.82 1.93
N THR A 50 23.26 -13.11 1.95
CA THR A 50 22.78 -14.03 2.98
C THR A 50 23.97 -14.72 3.62
N SER A 51 24.03 -14.72 4.95
CA SER A 51 25.02 -15.51 5.70
C SER A 51 24.31 -16.38 6.73
N GLY A 52 24.35 -17.69 6.50
CA GLY A 52 23.63 -18.66 7.32
C GLY A 52 22.13 -18.35 7.39
N ASN A 53 21.64 -18.09 8.60
CA ASN A 53 20.23 -17.82 8.88
C ASN A 53 19.87 -16.33 8.84
N LEU A 54 20.80 -15.45 8.48
CA LEU A 54 20.60 -14.00 8.44
C LEU A 54 20.41 -13.53 6.99
N LEU A 55 19.30 -12.84 6.75
CA LEU A 55 18.95 -12.25 5.46
C LEU A 55 19.14 -10.73 5.51
N HIS A 56 19.99 -10.18 4.66
CA HIS A 56 20.17 -8.74 4.54
C HIS A 56 19.25 -8.20 3.44
N LEU A 57 18.43 -7.22 3.81
CA LEU A 57 17.40 -6.64 2.95
C LEU A 57 17.64 -5.15 2.77
N ASP A 58 17.52 -4.67 1.54
CA ASP A 58 17.23 -3.28 1.24
C ASP A 58 15.72 -3.16 1.00
N VAL A 59 15.07 -2.26 1.75
CA VAL A 59 13.60 -2.13 1.76
C VAL A 59 13.23 -0.68 1.50
N ASP A 60 12.30 -0.44 0.57
CA ASP A 60 11.73 0.91 0.41
C ASP A 60 11.09 1.32 1.74
N ALA A 61 11.66 2.33 2.36
CA ALA A 61 11.26 2.81 3.68
C ALA A 61 9.78 3.28 3.71
N ARG A 62 9.19 3.60 2.56
CA ARG A 62 7.78 4.02 2.42
C ARG A 62 6.82 2.86 2.24
N LEU A 63 7.32 1.64 1.99
CA LEU A 63 6.50 0.45 1.84
C LEU A 63 5.57 0.29 3.06
N PRO A 64 4.26 0.07 2.89
CA PRO A 64 3.39 -0.25 4.01
C PRO A 64 3.86 -1.52 4.72
N PHE A 65 3.85 -1.51 6.05
CA PHE A 65 4.39 -2.61 6.84
C PHE A 65 3.61 -3.91 6.62
N GLY A 66 2.31 -3.84 6.35
CA GLY A 66 1.50 -4.99 5.93
C GLY A 66 2.00 -5.62 4.63
N ARG A 67 2.43 -4.81 3.65
CA ARG A 67 3.02 -5.30 2.39
C ARG A 67 4.39 -5.95 2.64
N PHE A 68 5.19 -5.39 3.53
CA PHE A 68 6.45 -6.01 3.96
C PHE A 68 6.21 -7.37 4.65
N LYS A 69 5.23 -7.49 5.55
CA LYS A 69 4.85 -8.78 6.17
C LYS A 69 4.37 -9.79 5.13
N ALA A 70 3.58 -9.37 4.15
CA ALA A 70 3.14 -10.24 3.06
C ALA A 70 4.32 -10.70 2.19
N TRP A 71 5.28 -9.82 1.90
CA TRP A 71 6.53 -10.19 1.23
C TRP A 71 7.30 -11.24 2.05
N LEU A 72 7.44 -11.03 3.36
CA LEU A 72 8.13 -11.95 4.27
C LEU A 72 7.42 -13.31 4.33
N GLY A 73 6.08 -13.32 4.39
CA GLY A 73 5.30 -14.56 4.34
C GLY A 73 5.54 -15.36 3.05
N ARG A 74 5.53 -14.68 1.88
CA ARG A 74 5.88 -15.31 0.60
C ARG A 74 7.31 -15.86 0.60
N LYS A 75 8.28 -15.10 1.16
CA LYS A 75 9.67 -15.54 1.29
C LYS A 75 9.81 -16.79 2.15
N LEU A 76 9.01 -16.90 3.21
CA LEU A 76 9.01 -18.00 4.15
C LEU A 76 8.10 -19.18 3.72
N GLY A 77 7.30 -19.02 2.65
CA GLY A 77 6.32 -20.02 2.22
C GLY A 77 5.17 -20.22 3.23
N MET A 78 4.78 -19.17 3.96
CA MET A 78 3.76 -19.23 5.01
C MET A 78 2.86 -18.00 5.00
N ASP A 79 1.64 -18.14 5.51
CA ASP A 79 0.72 -17.01 5.68
C ASP A 79 1.13 -16.11 6.86
N THR A 80 0.78 -14.83 6.80
CA THR A 80 1.07 -13.84 7.86
C THR A 80 0.41 -14.16 9.21
N THR A 81 -0.61 -15.01 9.23
CA THR A 81 -1.21 -15.55 10.46
C THR A 81 -0.35 -16.62 11.13
N GLN A 82 0.62 -17.22 10.42
CA GLN A 82 1.43 -18.33 10.94
C GLN A 82 2.74 -17.86 11.61
N PHE A 83 3.02 -16.56 11.63
CA PHE A 83 4.19 -16.02 12.30
C PHE A 83 3.94 -14.64 12.92
N VAL A 84 4.86 -14.22 13.77
CA VAL A 84 4.98 -12.83 14.25
C VAL A 84 6.37 -12.31 13.96
N VAL A 85 6.44 -11.03 13.62
CA VAL A 85 7.70 -10.29 13.52
C VAL A 85 8.13 -9.91 14.93
N ILE A 86 9.38 -10.20 15.26
CA ILE A 86 10.01 -9.83 16.53
C ILE A 86 11.01 -8.71 16.26
N LYS A 87 10.94 -7.63 17.03
CA LYS A 87 11.90 -6.53 16.96
C LYS A 87 12.95 -6.67 18.04
N HIS A 88 14.20 -6.58 17.65
CA HIS A 88 15.33 -6.42 18.54
C HIS A 88 15.89 -5.02 18.33
N TYR A 89 15.99 -4.23 19.40
CA TYR A 89 16.57 -2.89 19.41
C TYR A 89 18.06 -2.92 19.82
N ARG A 90 18.52 -4.03 20.41
CA ARG A 90 19.92 -4.27 20.80
C ARG A 90 20.32 -5.71 20.50
N GLU A 91 21.62 -5.99 20.46
CA GLU A 91 22.14 -7.32 20.13
C GLU A 91 21.64 -8.41 21.09
N ASP A 92 21.63 -8.11 22.39
CA ASP A 92 21.36 -9.05 23.49
C ASP A 92 19.90 -9.05 23.99
N ASP A 93 19.02 -8.25 23.39
CA ASP A 93 17.63 -8.22 23.86
C ASP A 93 16.87 -9.50 23.47
N LYS A 94 15.82 -9.80 24.24
CA LYS A 94 14.97 -10.99 24.01
C LYS A 94 14.01 -10.83 22.84
N GLY A 95 13.93 -9.64 22.25
CA GLY A 95 12.99 -9.29 21.22
C GLY A 95 11.58 -9.00 21.76
N TYR A 96 10.87 -8.12 21.06
CA TYR A 96 9.50 -7.71 21.36
C TYR A 96 8.60 -8.00 20.17
N GLU A 97 7.40 -8.53 20.41
CA GLU A 97 6.44 -8.74 19.33
C GLU A 97 6.06 -7.40 18.68
N CYS A 98 6.13 -7.36 17.35
CA CYS A 98 5.72 -6.20 16.58
C CYS A 98 4.20 -6.10 16.54
N ASN A 99 3.66 -4.98 17.02
CA ASN A 99 2.24 -4.64 17.03
C ASN A 99 1.90 -3.45 16.13
N ASN A 100 2.85 -3.02 15.27
CA ASN A 100 2.62 -1.93 14.32
C ASN A 100 1.49 -2.27 13.36
N LYS A 101 0.75 -1.22 12.98
CA LYS A 101 -0.36 -1.34 12.04
C LYS A 101 0.17 -1.59 10.62
N ASP A 102 -0.67 -2.18 9.78
CA ASP A 102 -0.30 -2.57 8.43
C ASP A 102 -0.13 -1.39 7.47
N ASP A 103 -0.80 -0.28 7.75
CA ASP A 103 -0.77 0.97 7.00
C ASP A 103 0.42 1.88 7.37
N GLU A 104 1.10 1.61 8.48
CA GLU A 104 2.33 2.32 8.84
C GLU A 104 3.46 1.99 7.84
N SER A 105 4.28 2.98 7.50
CA SER A 105 5.46 2.75 6.65
C SER A 105 6.50 1.88 7.37
N VAL A 106 7.29 1.11 6.61
CA VAL A 106 8.42 0.34 7.14
C VAL A 106 9.38 1.23 7.94
N ARG A 107 9.63 2.47 7.50
CA ARG A 107 10.46 3.44 8.25
C ARG A 107 9.98 3.63 9.67
N ASN A 108 8.69 3.95 9.82
CA ASN A 108 8.11 4.23 11.13
C ASN A 108 7.96 2.95 11.93
N ALA A 109 7.55 1.86 11.28
CA ALA A 109 7.38 0.58 11.92
C ALA A 109 8.72 0.02 12.43
N LEU A 110 9.85 0.28 11.78
CA LEU A 110 11.15 -0.29 12.14
C LEU A 110 12.15 0.74 12.67
N GLU A 111 11.67 1.88 13.15
CA GLU A 111 12.54 2.92 13.70
C GLU A 111 13.36 2.37 14.87
N ASN A 112 14.68 2.63 14.84
CA ASN A 112 15.66 2.18 15.83
C ASN A 112 15.76 0.65 16.01
N VAL A 113 15.14 -0.15 15.14
CA VAL A 113 15.24 -1.61 15.19
C VAL A 113 16.61 -2.05 14.67
N PHE A 114 17.33 -2.81 15.49
CA PHE A 114 18.64 -3.37 15.16
C PHE A 114 18.51 -4.59 14.24
N LYS A 115 17.60 -5.53 14.55
CA LYS A 115 17.33 -6.70 13.71
C LYS A 115 15.89 -7.18 13.88
N LEU A 116 15.40 -7.90 12.88
CA LEU A 116 14.13 -8.60 12.93
C LEU A 116 14.35 -10.08 13.19
N GLY A 117 13.55 -10.63 14.09
CA GLY A 117 13.33 -12.07 14.23
C GLY A 117 11.97 -12.46 13.67
N VAL A 118 11.81 -13.74 13.36
CA VAL A 118 10.52 -14.33 13.01
C VAL A 118 10.24 -15.44 14.01
N LYS A 119 9.12 -15.34 14.71
CA LYS A 119 8.64 -16.40 15.61
C LYS A 119 7.42 -17.07 15.00
N LEU A 120 7.49 -18.37 14.81
CA LEU A 120 6.38 -19.16 14.27
C LEU A 120 5.26 -19.25 15.31
N ARG A 121 4.02 -19.07 14.86
CA ARG A 121 2.84 -19.40 15.65
C ARG A 121 2.62 -20.92 15.55
N PRO A 122 2.22 -21.58 16.66
CA PRO A 122 1.73 -22.94 16.57
C PRO A 122 0.59 -23.02 15.54
N PRO A 123 0.52 -24.08 14.72
CA PRO A 123 -0.63 -24.28 13.85
C PRO A 123 -1.88 -24.39 14.73
N LEU A 124 -2.92 -23.64 14.39
CA LEU A 124 -4.24 -23.83 14.99
C LEU A 124 -4.64 -25.28 14.67
N LYS A 125 -4.87 -26.10 15.71
CA LYS A 125 -5.36 -27.46 15.51
C LYS A 125 -6.83 -27.40 15.12
N ASP A 126 -7.34 -28.40 14.40
CA ASP A 126 -8.76 -28.48 14.01
C ASP A 126 -9.73 -28.33 15.21
N ASP A 127 -9.26 -28.63 16.42
CA ASP A 127 -10.02 -28.53 17.67
C ASP A 127 -9.88 -27.18 18.42
N GLU A 128 -9.08 -26.24 17.93
CA GLU A 128 -8.94 -24.91 18.54
C GLU A 128 -10.15 -24.02 18.19
N LYS A 129 -10.98 -23.77 19.21
CA LYS A 129 -12.20 -22.97 19.07
C LYS A 129 -11.90 -21.48 19.18
N LEU A 130 -11.96 -20.77 18.06
CA LEU A 130 -11.95 -19.30 18.05
C LEU A 130 -13.26 -18.77 18.66
N ILE A 131 -13.14 -18.01 19.75
CA ILE A 131 -14.29 -17.36 20.40
C ILE A 131 -14.44 -15.97 19.80
N ARG A 132 -15.59 -15.69 19.17
CA ARG A 132 -15.94 -14.36 18.70
C ARG A 132 -16.40 -13.51 19.89
N VAL A 133 -15.71 -12.40 20.15
CA VAL A 133 -16.17 -11.37 21.10
C VAL A 133 -17.09 -10.41 20.34
N LEU A 134 -18.30 -10.18 20.88
CA LEU A 134 -19.32 -9.26 20.35
C LEU A 134 -19.24 -7.90 21.06
#